data_AF-A0A351JR73-F1
#
_entry.id   AF-A0A351JR73-F1
#
_cell.length_a   1.000
_cell.length_b   1.000
_cell.length_c   1.000
_cell.angle_alpha   90.00
_cell.angle_beta   90.00
_cell.angle_gamma   90.00
#
_symmetry.space_group_name_H-M   'P 1'
#
loop_
_entity.id
_entity.type
_entity.pdbx_description
1 polymer ?
#
loop_
_entity_poly.entity_id
_entity_poly.type
_entity_poly.pdbx_seq_one_letter_code
_entity_poly.pdbx_strand_id
1 'polypeptide(L)'
;MITIQLFGVIIGLSALHLTHLYYKRKHFTKKELIFWLLIWFGFLFIAIFPMSVRPIVGYLHLNRSMDLIMIIAFVIIFGLSFHNYVMNRRQCDKLERLVRELTMKDITKK
;
A
#
# COMPACT_ATOMS: atom_id res chain seq x y z
N MET A 1 -24.85 -7.01 -10.52
CA MET A 1 -24.07 -5.87 -9.98
C MET A 1 -23.81 -5.96 -8.46
N ILE A 2 -24.45 -6.85 -7.71
CA ILE A 2 -24.24 -6.99 -6.25
C ILE A 2 -22.98 -7.83 -5.93
N THR A 3 -22.65 -8.81 -6.76
CA THR A 3 -21.53 -9.75 -6.55
C THR A 3 -20.18 -9.04 -6.40
N ILE A 4 -19.88 -8.10 -7.30
CA ILE A 4 -18.63 -7.31 -7.26
C ILE A 4 -18.54 -6.46 -5.99
N GLN A 5 -19.67 -5.90 -5.56
CA GLN A 5 -19.72 -5.09 -4.34
C GLN A 5 -19.49 -5.97 -3.10
N LEU A 6 -20.07 -7.17 -3.08
CA LEU A 6 -19.86 -8.16 -2.02
C LEU A 6 -18.39 -8.58 -1.91
N PHE A 7 -17.75 -8.87 -3.04
CA PHE A 7 -16.31 -9.18 -3.08
C PHE A 7 -15.46 -8.00 -2.58
N GLY A 8 -15.79 -6.77 -2.97
CA GLY A 8 -15.10 -5.58 -2.49
C GLY A 8 -15.19 -5.41 -0.97
N VAL A 9 -16.36 -5.65 -0.39
CA VAL A 9 -16.57 -5.59 1.08
C VAL A 9 -15.78 -6.68 1.80
N ILE A 10 -15.81 -7.92 1.30
CA ILE A 10 -15.05 -9.04 1.89
C ILE A 10 -13.54 -8.75 1.86
N ILE A 11 -13.02 -8.27 0.72
CA ILE A 11 -11.62 -7.88 0.58
C ILE A 11 -11.27 -6.75 1.54
N GLY A 12 -12.12 -5.73 1.67
CA GLY A 12 -11.92 -4.62 2.60
C GLY A 12 -11.86 -5.08 4.07
N LEU A 13 -12.74 -6.00 4.46
CA LEU A 13 -12.75 -6.60 5.81
C LEU A 13 -11.51 -7.45 6.08
N SER A 14 -11.12 -8.31 5.14
CA SER A 14 -9.89 -9.10 5.25
C SER A 14 -8.66 -8.19 5.37
N ALA A 15 -8.64 -7.09 4.65
CA ALA A 15 -7.54 -6.14 4.64
C ALA A 15 -7.43 -5.32 5.94
N LEU A 16 -8.56 -4.94 6.55
CA LEU A 16 -8.59 -4.35 7.90
C LEU A 16 -8.04 -5.33 8.95
N HIS A 17 -8.45 -6.60 8.87
CA HIS A 17 -7.97 -7.63 9.78
C HIS A 17 -6.45 -7.88 9.61
N LEU A 18 -5.96 -7.91 8.37
CA LEU A 18 -4.53 -7.99 8.05
C LEU A 18 -3.75 -6.80 8.62
N THR A 19 -4.25 -5.57 8.45
CA THR A 19 -3.60 -4.36 8.97
C THR A 19 -3.47 -4.40 10.49
N HIS A 20 -4.53 -4.84 11.18
CA HIS A 20 -4.51 -5.03 12.63
C HIS A 20 -3.57 -6.17 13.07
N LEU A 21 -3.51 -7.27 12.31
CA LEU A 21 -2.60 -8.38 12.57
C LEU A 21 -1.12 -7.97 12.42
N TYR A 22 -0.81 -7.20 11.38
CA TYR A 22 0.55 -6.68 11.13
C TYR A 22 0.99 -5.65 12.18
N TYR A 23 0.05 -4.85 12.72
CA TYR A 23 0.31 -4.00 13.88
C TYR A 23 0.71 -4.78 15.12
N LYS A 24 -0.04 -5.86 15.43
CA LYS A 24 0.21 -6.68 16.61
C LYS A 24 1.58 -7.36 16.58
N ARG A 25 2.13 -7.63 15.38
CA ARG A 25 3.46 -8.22 15.19
C ARG A 25 4.62 -7.22 15.25
N LYS A 26 4.39 -5.94 15.62
CA LYS A 26 5.42 -4.89 15.81
C LYS A 26 6.33 -4.58 14.60
N HIS A 27 5.98 -5.06 13.40
CA HIS A 27 6.73 -4.73 12.17
C HIS A 27 6.34 -3.37 11.58
N PHE A 28 5.26 -2.76 12.08
CA PHE A 28 4.72 -1.49 11.58
C PHE A 28 4.86 -0.36 12.60
N THR A 29 5.34 0.79 12.13
CA THR A 29 5.34 2.03 12.90
C THR A 29 3.92 2.59 12.97
N LYS A 30 3.56 3.29 14.07
CA LYS A 30 2.21 3.90 14.23
C LYS A 30 1.76 4.74 13.02
N LYS A 31 2.69 5.38 12.31
CA LYS A 31 2.43 6.16 11.09
C LYS A 31 1.96 5.30 9.92
N GLU A 32 2.60 4.14 9.71
CA GLU A 32 2.27 3.23 8.61
C GLU A 32 0.92 2.54 8.84
N LEU A 33 0.56 2.30 10.11
CA LEU A 33 -0.77 1.81 10.46
C LEU A 33 -1.86 2.81 10.06
N ILE A 34 -1.70 4.09 10.44
CA ILE A 34 -2.68 5.14 10.13
C ILE A 34 -2.80 5.32 8.62
N PHE A 35 -1.68 5.27 7.89
CA PHE A 35 -1.65 5.33 6.44
C PHE A 35 -2.46 4.19 5.79
N TRP A 36 -2.21 2.94 6.20
CA TRP A 36 -2.97 1.79 5.69
C TRP A 36 -4.44 1.82 6.11
N LEU A 37 -4.75 2.25 7.33
CA LEU A 37 -6.13 2.43 7.78
C LEU A 37 -6.88 3.42 6.89
N LEU A 38 -6.28 4.58 6.58
CA LEU A 38 -6.86 5.58 5.69
C LEU A 38 -7.15 5.02 4.29
N ILE A 39 -6.22 4.25 3.72
CA ILE A 39 -6.40 3.61 2.40
C ILE A 39 -7.56 2.62 2.45
N TRP A 40 -7.59 1.73 3.45
CA TRP A 40 -8.67 0.74 3.57
C TRP A 40 -10.02 1.39 3.84
N PHE A 41 -10.06 2.44 4.66
CA PHE A 41 -11.29 3.18 4.94
C PHE A 41 -11.81 3.91 3.70
N GLY A 42 -10.92 4.54 2.93
CA GLY A 42 -11.26 5.16 1.64
C GLY A 42 -11.79 4.16 0.63
N PHE A 43 -11.15 2.98 0.54
CA PHE A 43 -11.61 1.89 -0.32
C PHE A 43 -13.00 1.39 0.09
N LEU A 44 -13.23 1.17 1.39
CA LEU A 44 -14.51 0.69 1.92
C LEU A 44 -15.62 1.72 1.71
N PHE A 45 -15.32 3.02 1.88
CA PHE A 45 -16.25 4.12 1.61
C PHE A 45 -16.68 4.14 0.14
N ILE A 46 -15.73 4.02 -0.79
CA ILE A 46 -16.00 3.96 -2.24
C ILE A 46 -16.79 2.70 -2.61
N ALA A 47 -16.49 1.56 -1.99
CA ALA A 47 -17.19 0.30 -2.23
C ALA A 47 -18.65 0.32 -1.78
N ILE A 48 -18.95 0.94 -0.63
CA ILE A 48 -20.31 1.08 -0.09
C ILE A 48 -21.10 2.15 -0.85
N PHE A 49 -20.47 3.28 -1.20
CA PHE A 49 -21.10 4.39 -1.90
C PHE A 49 -20.54 4.59 -3.32
N PRO A 50 -20.90 3.72 -4.28
CA PRO A 50 -20.49 3.88 -5.68
C PRO A 50 -21.10 5.14 -6.33
N MET A 51 -22.13 5.72 -5.72
CA MET A 51 -22.80 6.93 -6.20
C MET A 51 -21.96 8.20 -6.01
N SER A 52 -21.12 8.25 -4.96
CA SER A 52 -20.22 9.38 -4.68
C SER A 52 -19.16 9.58 -5.77
N VAL A 53 -18.86 8.53 -6.54
CA VAL A 53 -17.86 8.55 -7.62
C VAL A 53 -18.45 9.03 -8.95
N ARG A 54 -19.78 9.06 -9.09
CA ARG A 54 -20.47 9.47 -10.33
C ARG A 54 -20.11 10.88 -10.84
N PRO A 55 -20.01 11.94 -10.02
CA PRO A 55 -19.64 13.26 -10.53
C PRO A 55 -18.23 13.30 -11.11
N ILE A 56 -17.25 12.62 -10.48
CA ILE A 56 -15.87 12.51 -11.00
C ILE A 56 -15.83 11.74 -12.33
N VAL A 57 -16.62 10.67 -12.45
CA VAL A 57 -16.70 9.84 -13.66
C VAL A 57 -17.28 10.62 -14.85
N GLY A 58 -18.23 11.53 -14.59
CA GLY A 58 -18.79 12.43 -15.59
C GLY A 58 -17.77 13.41 -16.18
N TYR A 59 -16.87 13.97 -15.35
CA TYR A 59 -15.80 14.85 -15.82
C TYR A 59 -14.72 14.11 -16.64
N LEU A 60 -14.47 12.83 -16.34
CA LEU A 60 -13.46 12.02 -17.03
C LEU A 60 -13.99 11.24 -18.24
N HIS A 61 -15.28 11.39 -18.61
CA HIS A 61 -15.95 10.60 -19.68
C HIS A 61 -15.74 9.08 -19.57
N LEU A 62 -15.53 8.55 -18.36
CA LEU A 62 -15.38 7.13 -18.16
C LEU A 62 -16.76 6.47 -18.15
N ASN A 63 -16.99 5.51 -19.05
CA ASN A 63 -18.29 4.83 -19.17
C ASN A 63 -18.67 4.00 -17.93
N ARG A 64 -17.71 3.74 -17.01
CA ARG A 64 -17.91 2.88 -15.83
C ARG A 64 -17.14 3.41 -14.62
N SER A 65 -17.83 3.55 -13.49
CA SER A 65 -17.24 3.95 -12.19
C SER A 65 -16.11 3.03 -11.73
N MET A 66 -16.11 1.78 -12.19
CA MET A 66 -15.11 0.77 -11.84
C MET A 66 -13.74 1.02 -12.47
N ASP A 67 -13.71 1.67 -13.64
CA ASP A 67 -12.48 1.94 -14.39
C ASP A 67 -11.62 2.99 -13.67
N LEU A 68 -12.28 4.04 -13.16
CA LEU A 68 -11.63 5.07 -12.36
C LEU A 68 -10.99 4.51 -11.08
N ILE A 69 -11.69 3.60 -10.39
CA ILE A 69 -11.17 2.93 -9.19
C ILE A 69 -9.93 2.09 -9.55
N MET A 70 -9.96 1.40 -10.70
CA MET A 70 -8.85 0.59 -11.17
C MET A 70 -7.62 1.45 -11.47
N ILE A 71 -7.80 2.58 -12.17
CA ILE A 71 -6.71 3.53 -12.46
C ILE A 71 -6.09 4.06 -11.17
N ILE A 72 -6.91 4.50 -10.21
CA ILE A 72 -6.42 4.99 -8.91
C ILE A 72 -5.66 3.90 -8.17
N ALA A 73 -6.17 2.68 -8.14
CA ALA A 73 -5.51 1.54 -7.50
C ALA A 73 -4.16 1.25 -8.17
N PHE A 74 -4.09 1.27 -9.50
CA PHE A 74 -2.83 1.09 -10.23
C PHE A 74 -1.81 2.17 -9.89
N VAL A 75 -2.21 3.44 -9.86
CA VAL A 75 -1.31 4.55 -9.50
C VAL A 75 -0.77 4.39 -8.08
N ILE A 76 -1.63 4.04 -7.12
CA ILE A 76 -1.24 3.83 -5.73
C ILE A 76 -0.28 2.64 -5.60
N ILE A 77 -0.62 1.49 -6.21
CA ILE A 77 0.21 0.28 -6.17
C ILE A 77 1.56 0.54 -6.83
N PHE A 78 1.58 1.18 -8.00
CA PHE A 78 2.81 1.52 -8.69
C PHE A 78 3.69 2.43 -7.84
N GLY A 79 3.12 3.47 -7.24
CA GLY A 79 3.84 4.38 -6.34
C GLY A 79 4.41 3.67 -5.12
N LEU A 80 3.65 2.77 -4.50
CA LEU A 80 4.09 1.95 -3.36
C LEU A 80 5.21 0.98 -3.77
N SER A 81 5.08 0.30 -4.90
CA SER A 81 6.10 -0.60 -5.43
C SER A 81 7.39 0.15 -5.73
N PHE A 82 7.29 1.34 -6.33
CA PHE A 82 8.46 2.18 -6.59
C PHE A 82 9.14 2.63 -5.28
N HIS A 83 8.36 3.08 -4.30
CA HIS A 83 8.88 3.46 -3.00
C HIS A 83 9.58 2.27 -2.31
N ASN A 84 8.97 1.09 -2.36
CA ASN A 84 9.53 -0.13 -1.79
C ASN A 84 10.85 -0.52 -2.48
N TYR A 85 10.90 -0.45 -3.82
CA TYR A 85 12.12 -0.69 -4.59
C TYR A 85 13.27 0.24 -4.17
N VAL A 86 12.99 1.55 -4.07
CA VAL A 86 14.01 2.54 -3.66
C VAL A 86 14.46 2.29 -2.21
N MET A 87 13.54 1.98 -1.30
CA MET A 87 13.89 1.69 0.09
C MET A 87 14.75 0.43 0.20
N ASN A 88 14.36 -0.63 -0.51
CA ASN A 88 15.10 -1.89 -0.55
C ASN A 88 16.51 -1.68 -1.10
N ARG A 89 16.65 -0.92 -2.21
CA ARG A 89 17.97 -0.60 -2.77
C ARG A 89 18.86 0.13 -1.76
N ARG A 90 18.32 1.13 -1.05
CA ARG A 90 19.05 1.84 0.01
C ARG A 90 19.45 0.94 1.17
N GLN A 91 18.63 -0.05 1.51
CA GLN A 91 18.95 -1.03 2.55
C GLN A 91 20.09 -1.95 2.11
N CYS A 92 20.07 -2.43 0.86
CA CYS A 92 21.18 -3.20 0.29
C CYS A 92 22.50 -2.40 0.32
N ASP A 93 22.49 -1.15 -0.14
CA ASP A 93 23.69 -0.32 -0.17
C ASP A 93 24.26 -0.06 1.25
N LYS A 94 23.39 0.10 2.25
CA LYS A 94 23.80 0.25 3.66
C LYS A 94 24.41 -1.03 4.20
N LEU A 95 23.81 -2.18 3.89
CA LEU A 95 24.32 -3.48 4.33
C LEU A 95 25.71 -3.75 3.73
N GLU A 96 25.90 -3.44 2.44
CA GLU A 96 27.19 -3.57 1.76
C GLU A 96 28.28 -2.72 2.44
N ARG A 97 27.98 -1.45 2.74
CA ARG A 97 28.90 -0.57 3.47
C ARG A 97 29.24 -1.11 4.86
N LEU A 98 28.22 -1.60 5.58
CA LEU A 98 28.40 -2.16 6.92
C LEU A 98 29.35 -3.37 6.89
N VAL A 99 29.11 -4.31 5.97
CA VAL A 99 29.96 -5.50 5.79
C VAL A 99 31.38 -5.08 5.42
N ARG A 100 31.54 -4.14 4.48
CA ARG A 100 32.84 -3.63 4.04
C ARG A 100 33.63 -2.97 5.18
N GLU A 101 32.98 -2.17 6.02
CA GLU A 101 33.60 -1.56 7.20
C GLU A 101 34.02 -2.60 8.24
N LEU A 102 33.19 -3.62 8.47
CA LEU A 102 33.52 -4.73 9.38
C LEU A 102 34.76 -5.48 8.88
N THR A 103 34.83 -5.81 7.59
CA THR A 103 35.99 -6.51 7.02
C THR A 103 37.28 -5.68 7.08
N MET A 104 37.21 -4.38 6.79
CA MET A 104 38.38 -3.49 6.90
C MET A 104 38.89 -3.38 8.35
N LYS A 105 37.98 -3.31 9.33
CA LYS A 105 38.36 -3.30 10.75
C LYS A 105 39.03 -4.59 11.19
N ASP A 106 38.53 -5.74 10.74
CA ASP A 106 39.13 -7.04 11.09
C ASP A 106 40.53 -7.23 10.49
N ILE A 107 40.76 -6.77 9.26
CA ILE A 107 42.09 -6.82 8.62
C ILE A 107 43.08 -5.91 9.34
N THR A 108 42.66 -4.73 9.80
CA THR A 108 43.54 -3.76 10.47
C THR A 108 43.88 -4.16 11.91
N LYS A 109 43.10 -5.05 12.53
CA LYS A 109 43.28 -5.51 13.91
C LYS A 109 44.23 -6.72 14.06
N LYS A 110 44.68 -7.29 12.93
CA LYS A 110 45.53 -8.48 12.87
C LYS A 110 46.92 -8.10 12.37
#